data_AF-A0A7V5WI67-F1
#
_entry.id   AF-A0A7V5WI67-F1
#
_cell.length_a   1.000
_cell.length_b   1.000
_cell.length_c   1.000
_cell.angle_alpha   90.00
_cell.angle_beta   90.00
_cell.angle_gamma   90.00
#
_symmetry.space_group_name_H-M   'P 1'
#
loop_
_entity.id
_entity.type
_entity.pdbx_description
1 polymer ?
#
loop_
_entity_poly.entity_id
_entity_poly.type
_entity_poly.pdbx_seq_one_letter_code
_entity_poly.pdbx_strand_id
1 'polypeptide(L)'
;MNETGWETFKNQGPFPYPEGTIFLGTVYKVEQDGELYNEGSGAVYTMMKKDPAAEETGGWLFASFTPDGKPVEQDVKTGCFSCHQPLKDRDHVFSSPLNLSLPLP
;
A
#
# COMPACT_ATOMS: atom_id res chain seq x y z
N MET A 1 7.27 -1.01 -3.20
CA MET A 1 7.85 -0.59 -1.90
C MET A 1 9.31 -0.24 -2.12
N ASN A 2 9.89 0.70 -1.37
CA ASN A 2 11.32 1.04 -1.47
C ASN A 2 12.22 0.10 -0.65
N GLU A 3 13.54 0.26 -0.81
CA GLU A 3 14.56 -0.56 -0.13
C GLU A 3 14.54 -0.41 1.39
N THR A 4 14.19 0.77 1.90
CA THR A 4 14.15 1.08 3.35
C THR A 4 13.25 0.11 4.13
N GLY A 5 12.08 -0.24 3.58
CA GLY A 5 11.14 -1.17 4.23
C GLY A 5 11.32 -2.64 3.86
N TRP A 6 12.28 -2.96 2.98
CA TRP A 6 12.36 -4.28 2.34
C TRP A 6 12.54 -5.41 3.34
N GLU A 7 13.48 -5.29 4.28
CA GLU A 7 13.75 -6.37 5.24
C GLU A 7 12.58 -6.61 6.19
N THR A 8 11.95 -5.55 6.72
CA THR A 8 10.74 -5.69 7.55
C THR A 8 9.60 -6.35 6.78
N PHE A 9 9.38 -5.97 5.51
CA PHE A 9 8.36 -6.60 4.67
C PHE A 9 8.65 -8.06 4.38
N LYS A 10 9.87 -8.38 3.93
CA LYS A 10 10.28 -9.74 3.56
C LYS A 10 10.13 -10.70 4.74
N ASN A 11 10.54 -10.26 5.91
CA ASN A 11 10.54 -11.08 7.12
C ASN A 11 9.22 -10.98 7.90
N GLN A 12 8.27 -10.15 7.45
CA GLN A 12 7.04 -9.82 8.17
C GLN A 12 7.31 -9.34 9.61
N GLY A 13 8.36 -8.51 9.77
CA GLY A 13 8.85 -7.99 11.03
C GLY A 13 10.38 -7.79 11.03
N PRO A 14 10.96 -7.16 12.06
CA PRO A 14 10.27 -6.58 13.22
C PRO A 14 9.48 -5.32 12.82
N PHE A 15 8.33 -5.12 13.46
CA PHE A 15 7.54 -3.89 13.38
C PHE A 15 7.92 -2.94 14.53
N PRO A 16 7.82 -1.61 14.36
CA PRO A 16 7.31 -0.89 13.18
C PRO A 16 8.27 -0.89 11.98
N TYR A 17 7.78 -0.51 10.80
CA TYR A 17 8.63 -0.25 9.64
C TYR A 17 9.57 0.93 9.92
N PRO A 18 10.79 0.94 9.35
CA PRO A 18 11.71 2.08 9.46
C PRO A 18 11.12 3.36 8.86
N GLU A 19 11.46 4.51 9.46
CA GLU A 19 11.14 5.83 8.90
C GLU A 19 11.60 5.95 7.44
N GLY A 20 10.78 6.55 6.60
CA GLY A 20 11.06 6.67 5.17
C GLY A 20 10.74 5.42 4.36
N THR A 21 10.19 4.36 4.96
CA THR A 21 9.57 3.26 4.21
C THR A 21 8.44 3.81 3.35
N ILE A 22 8.42 3.44 2.06
CA ILE A 22 7.37 3.85 1.12
C ILE A 22 6.74 2.61 0.48
N PHE A 23 5.42 2.52 0.54
CA PHE A 23 4.61 1.64 -0.30
C PHE A 23 3.97 2.47 -1.41
N LEU A 24 4.08 1.98 -2.65
CA LEU A 24 3.38 2.51 -3.81
C LEU A 24 2.57 1.36 -4.40
N GLY A 25 1.27 1.56 -4.55
CA GLY A 25 0.33 0.63 -5.16
C GLY A 25 -0.29 1.25 -6.40
N THR A 26 -0.63 0.41 -7.37
CA THR A 26 -1.37 0.82 -8.57
C THR A 26 -2.73 0.15 -8.55
N VAL A 27 -3.77 0.93 -8.76
CA VAL A 27 -5.14 0.45 -8.98
C VAL A 27 -5.41 0.57 -10.47
N TYR A 28 -5.79 -0.53 -11.10
CA TYR A 28 -6.14 -0.59 -12.52
C TYR A 28 -7.66 -0.57 -12.69
N LYS A 29 -8.12 -0.06 -13.84
CA LYS A 29 -9.49 -0.33 -14.29
C LYS A 29 -9.61 -1.83 -14.60
N VAL A 30 -10.82 -2.35 -14.47
CA VAL A 30 -11.12 -3.74 -14.86
C VAL A 30 -11.56 -3.75 -16.33
N GLU A 31 -10.91 -4.55 -17.15
CA GLU A 31 -11.33 -4.86 -18.52
C GLU A 31 -11.85 -6.29 -18.56
N GLN A 32 -13.04 -6.51 -19.11
CA GLN A 32 -13.68 -7.82 -19.16
C GLN A 32 -13.65 -8.38 -20.59
N ASP A 33 -13.15 -9.60 -20.74
CA ASP A 33 -13.18 -10.38 -21.98
C ASP A 33 -13.93 -11.69 -21.73
N GLY A 34 -15.21 -11.72 -22.12
CA GLY A 34 -16.11 -12.83 -21.78
C GLY A 34 -16.25 -13.00 -20.26
N GLU A 35 -15.81 -14.13 -19.72
CA GLU A 35 -15.80 -14.44 -18.28
C GLU A 35 -14.48 -14.06 -17.58
N LEU A 36 -13.48 -13.59 -18.33
CA LEU A 36 -12.17 -13.22 -17.80
C LEU A 36 -12.12 -11.73 -17.45
N TYR A 37 -11.53 -11.41 -16.30
CA TYR A 37 -11.23 -10.06 -15.86
C TYR A 37 -9.72 -9.80 -15.97
N ASN A 38 -9.36 -8.78 -16.74
CA ASN A 38 -8.00 -8.35 -16.99
C ASN A 38 -7.76 -6.95 -16.39
N GLU A 39 -6.49 -6.65 -16.12
CA GLU A 39 -6.07 -5.29 -15.78
C GLU A 39 -6.12 -4.41 -17.04
N GLY A 40 -6.87 -3.33 -16.96
CA GLY A 40 -6.90 -2.28 -17.98
C GLY A 40 -5.97 -1.13 -17.66
N SER A 41 -6.29 0.06 -18.17
CA SER A 41 -5.52 1.27 -17.87
C SER A 41 -5.43 1.59 -16.36
N GLY A 42 -4.29 2.17 -15.94
CA GLY A 42 -4.11 2.66 -14.57
C GLY A 42 -5.17 3.68 -14.19
N ALA A 43 -5.82 3.47 -13.05
CA ALA A 43 -6.89 4.32 -12.53
C ALA A 43 -6.36 5.30 -11.48
N VAL A 44 -5.64 4.80 -10.46
CA VAL A 44 -5.14 5.59 -9.32
C VAL A 44 -3.85 4.97 -8.80
N TYR A 45 -2.89 5.79 -8.39
CA TYR A 45 -1.73 5.36 -7.62
C TYR A 45 -1.92 5.70 -6.14
N THR A 46 -1.69 4.75 -5.24
CA THR A 46 -1.81 4.96 -3.79
C THR A 46 -0.44 4.91 -3.15
N MET A 47 -0.17 5.79 -2.20
CA MET A 47 1.10 5.84 -1.47
C MET A 47 0.87 5.78 0.04
N MET A 48 1.71 5.02 0.72
CA MET A 48 1.94 5.14 2.16
C MET A 48 3.42 5.45 2.41
N LYS A 49 3.72 6.44 3.25
CA LYS A 49 5.09 6.74 3.69
C LYS A 49 5.18 6.73 5.22
N LYS A 50 6.13 5.99 5.78
CA LYS A 50 6.40 6.00 7.21
C LYS A 50 7.02 7.33 7.59
N ASP A 51 6.35 8.04 8.47
CA ASP A 51 6.75 9.33 9.03
C ASP A 51 6.26 9.40 10.48
N PRO A 52 7.15 9.27 11.47
CA PRO A 52 6.77 9.30 12.88
C PRO A 52 6.00 10.56 13.32
N ALA A 53 6.12 11.68 12.59
CA ALA A 53 5.38 12.90 12.90
C ALA A 53 3.87 12.79 12.60
N ALA A 54 3.44 11.80 11.81
CA ALA A 54 2.04 11.54 11.50
C ALA A 54 1.34 10.74 12.63
N GLU A 55 1.33 11.28 13.85
CA GLU A 55 0.85 10.59 15.05
C GLU A 55 -0.62 10.13 14.95
N GLU A 56 -1.47 10.93 14.31
CA GLU A 56 -2.90 10.65 14.17
C GLU A 56 -3.21 9.44 13.27
N THR A 57 -2.21 8.97 12.52
CA THR A 57 -2.31 7.86 11.56
C THR A 57 -1.28 6.76 11.83
N GLY A 58 -0.82 6.64 13.08
CA GLY A 58 0.14 5.60 13.48
C GLY A 58 1.51 5.75 12.82
N GLY A 59 1.89 6.98 12.49
CA GLY A 59 3.17 7.30 11.84
C GLY A 59 3.18 7.04 10.33
N TRP A 60 2.03 7.13 9.66
CA TRP A 60 1.91 6.92 8.21
C TRP A 60 1.25 8.09 7.50
N LEU A 61 1.95 8.69 6.54
CA LEU A 61 1.35 9.58 5.56
C LEU A 61 0.68 8.75 4.47
N PHE A 62 -0.53 9.14 4.07
CA PHE A 62 -1.26 8.52 2.97
C PHE A 62 -1.51 9.54 1.86
N ALA A 63 -1.41 9.10 0.61
CA ALA A 63 -1.80 9.91 -0.54
C ALA A 63 -2.34 9.03 -1.66
N SER A 64 -3.09 9.64 -2.56
CA SER A 64 -3.50 9.02 -3.82
C SER A 64 -3.27 10.00 -4.96
N PHE A 65 -2.95 9.49 -6.13
CA PHE A 65 -2.63 10.27 -7.31
C PHE A 65 -3.40 9.76 -8.51
N THR A 66 -3.88 10.68 -9.34
CA THR A 66 -4.45 10.37 -10.65
C THR A 66 -3.36 9.84 -11.59
N PRO A 67 -3.73 9.25 -12.75
CA PRO A 67 -2.74 8.73 -13.70
C PRO A 67 -1.78 9.79 -14.27
N ASP A 68 -2.21 11.06 -14.30
CA ASP A 68 -1.38 12.22 -14.67
C ASP A 68 -0.57 12.80 -13.49
N GLY A 69 -0.56 12.12 -12.34
CA GLY A 69 0.28 12.44 -11.19
C GLY A 69 -0.26 13.55 -10.28
N LYS A 70 -1.51 13.97 -10.44
CA LYS A 70 -2.12 14.98 -9.57
C LYS A 70 -2.60 14.34 -8.28
N PRO A 71 -2.45 15.01 -7.13
CA PRO A 71 -2.99 14.49 -5.87
C PRO A 71 -4.51 14.42 -5.94
N VAL A 72 -5.07 13.35 -5.39
CA VAL A 72 -6.49 13.19 -5.13
C VAL A 72 -6.78 13.72 -3.74
N GLU A 73 -7.65 14.73 -3.64
CA GLU A 73 -8.06 15.29 -2.36
C GLU A 73 -9.00 14.33 -1.62
N GLN A 74 -8.63 13.95 -0.40
CA GLN A 74 -9.42 13.08 0.47
C GLN A 74 -9.03 13.29 1.93
N ASP A 75 -9.98 13.09 2.83
CA ASP A 75 -9.70 13.05 4.27
C ASP A 75 -8.93 11.75 4.58
N VAL A 76 -7.69 11.90 5.06
CA VAL A 76 -6.77 10.76 5.28
C VAL A 76 -7.27 9.84 6.39
N LYS A 77 -7.93 10.38 7.43
CA LYS A 77 -8.40 9.59 8.57
C LYS A 77 -9.50 8.62 8.15
N THR A 78 -10.49 9.12 7.43
CA THR A 78 -11.66 8.37 7.01
C THR A 78 -11.43 7.60 5.71
N GLY A 79 -10.69 8.17 4.75
CA GLY A 79 -10.44 7.59 3.43
C GLY A 79 -9.30 6.58 3.38
N CYS A 80 -8.38 6.58 4.36
CA CYS A 80 -7.26 5.64 4.39
C CYS A 80 -7.08 4.99 5.76
N PHE A 81 -6.80 5.79 6.79
CA PHE A 81 -6.30 5.25 8.05
C PHE A 81 -7.33 4.40 8.79
N SER A 82 -8.62 4.74 8.74
CA SER A 82 -9.71 3.97 9.36
C SER A 82 -9.67 2.48 8.99
N CYS A 83 -9.40 2.17 7.72
CA CYS A 83 -9.27 0.80 7.22
C CYS A 83 -7.93 0.15 7.61
N HIS A 84 -6.87 0.93 7.76
CA HIS A 84 -5.53 0.45 8.13
C HIS A 84 -5.31 0.33 9.65
N GLN A 85 -6.10 1.05 10.45
CA GLN A 85 -6.01 1.10 11.90
C GLN A 85 -6.11 -0.29 12.58
N PRO A 86 -6.99 -1.22 12.14
CA PRO A 86 -7.09 -2.55 12.75
C PRO A 86 -5.79 -3.38 12.65
N LEU A 87 -4.91 -3.07 11.70
CA LEU A 87 -3.65 -3.78 11.44
C LEU A 87 -2.47 -3.24 12.27
N LYS A 88 -2.74 -2.64 13.43
CA LYS A 88 -1.72 -2.07 14.33
C LYS A 88 -0.56 -3.02 14.64
N ASP A 89 -0.83 -4.32 14.78
CA ASP A 89 0.19 -5.32 15.13
C ASP A 89 1.13 -5.64 13.96
N ARG A 90 0.78 -5.18 12.75
CA ARG A 90 1.59 -5.23 11.52
C ARG A 90 1.97 -3.83 11.04
N ASP A 91 2.03 -2.88 11.97
CA ASP A 91 2.31 -1.47 11.72
C ASP A 91 1.40 -0.86 10.63
N HIS A 92 0.11 -1.21 10.67
CA HIS A 92 -0.93 -0.69 9.77
C HIS A 92 -0.77 -1.07 8.28
N VAL A 93 0.03 -2.10 7.95
CA VAL A 93 0.26 -2.55 6.57
C VAL A 93 -0.41 -3.91 6.32
N PHE A 94 -1.19 -4.00 5.24
CA PHE A 94 -1.84 -5.25 4.82
C PHE A 94 -0.89 -6.18 4.04
N SER A 95 -0.02 -5.60 3.23
CA SER A 95 0.84 -6.32 2.28
C SER A 95 1.79 -7.31 2.95
N SER A 96 1.98 -8.46 2.30
CA SER A 96 2.97 -9.47 2.64
C SER A 96 3.64 -10.00 1.38
N PRO A 97 4.84 -10.60 1.47
CA PRO A 97 5.42 -11.35 0.37
C PRO A 97 4.43 -12.40 -0.12
N LEU A 98 4.31 -12.54 -1.44
CA LEU A 98 3.59 -13.66 -2.03
C LEU A 98 4.35 -14.95 -1.73
N ASN A 99 3.76 -15.82 -0.92
CA ASN A 99 4.29 -17.16 -0.72
C ASN A 99 3.83 -18.05 -1.88
N LEU A 100 4.51 -17.95 -3.02
CA LEU A 100 4.24 -18.79 -4.18
C LEU A 100 4.89 -20.17 -3.96
N SER A 101 4.19 -21.07 -3.27
CA SER A 101 4.47 -22.52 -3.36
C SER A 101 3.86 -23.08 -4.66
N LEU A 102 4.12 -22.44 -5.79
CA LEU A 102 3.74 -23.01 -7.08
C LEU A 102 4.76 -24.10 -7.42
N PRO A 103 4.33 -25.32 -7.82
CA PRO A 103 5.25 -26.26 -8.41
C PRO A 103 5.90 -25.59 -9.62
N LEU A 104 7.23 -25.57 -9.65
CA LEU A 104 7.97 -25.13 -10.83
C LEU A 104 7.52 -25.99 -12.02
N PRO A 105 7.37 -25.40 -13.23
CA PRO A 105 7.09 -26.16 -14.44
C PRO A 105 8.19 -27.19 -14.74
#